data_AF-A0A1F8ZNI4-F1
#
_entry.id   AF-A0A1F8ZNI4-F1
#
_cell.length_a   1.000
_cell.length_b   1.000
_cell.length_c   1.000
_cell.angle_alpha   90.00
_cell.angle_beta   90.00
_cell.angle_gamma   90.00
#
_symmetry.space_group_name_H-M   'P 1'
#
loop_
_entity.id
_entity.type
_entity.pdbx_description
1 polymer ?
#
loop_
_entity_poly.entity_id
_entity_poly.type
_entity_poly.pdbx_seq_one_letter_code
_entity_poly.pdbx_strand_id
1 'polypeptide(L)'
;MIKKIFLVFFAVISISTGVLAEETDGKKSKAVAITDEIINMRSSLAQAFIKPDMEITEETFKNVCGAVAKRAKEIAEKEGVKIRHAATKYRNPLNAATPEEAEALAQFSKDKKLKETADTVEKEGKKYYRYTKPIFVEEACLACHGAKDKRPKFIIEKYSDDKAYDFKVGELRGVISVMIPIEGGEK
;
A
#
# COMPACT_ATOMS: atom_id res chain seq x y z
N MET A 1 -58.88 40.57 7.63
CA MET A 1 -57.49 40.24 8.02
C MET A 1 -57.08 38.96 7.30
N ILE A 2 -56.24 39.05 6.26
CA ILE A 2 -55.81 37.90 5.44
C ILE A 2 -54.46 37.42 5.97
N LYS A 3 -54.42 36.22 6.58
CA LYS A 3 -53.16 35.57 7.01
C LYS A 3 -52.45 35.01 5.79
N LYS A 4 -51.28 35.57 5.45
CA LYS A 4 -50.35 35.00 4.46
C LYS A 4 -49.64 33.80 5.08
N ILE A 5 -49.86 32.62 4.52
CA ILE A 5 -49.10 31.41 4.81
C ILE A 5 -47.80 31.48 4.00
N PHE A 6 -46.66 31.58 4.69
CA PHE A 6 -45.34 31.44 4.08
C PHE A 6 -45.03 29.95 3.97
N LEU A 7 -45.06 29.42 2.75
CA LEU A 7 -44.61 28.07 2.44
C LEU A 7 -43.08 28.11 2.32
N VAL A 8 -42.37 27.57 3.32
CA VAL A 8 -40.91 27.41 3.26
C VAL A 8 -40.62 26.16 2.42
N PHE A 9 -40.14 26.34 1.20
CA PHE A 9 -39.61 25.27 0.37
C PHE A 9 -38.26 24.81 0.93
N PHE A 10 -38.24 23.66 1.59
CA PHE A 10 -36.99 22.93 1.82
C PHE A 10 -36.54 22.34 0.48
N ALA A 11 -35.59 22.98 -0.18
CA ALA A 11 -34.92 22.42 -1.34
C ALA A 11 -34.02 21.27 -0.85
N VAL A 12 -34.48 20.03 -1.01
CA VAL A 12 -33.65 18.84 -0.83
C VAL A 12 -32.66 18.83 -2.01
N ILE A 13 -31.43 19.28 -1.76
CA ILE A 13 -30.33 19.17 -2.72
C ILE A 13 -30.03 17.68 -2.87
N SER A 14 -30.59 17.05 -3.91
CA SER A 14 -30.19 15.71 -4.33
C SER A 14 -28.76 15.81 -4.85
N ILE A 15 -27.79 15.44 -4.01
CA ILE A 15 -26.41 15.27 -4.44
C ILE A 15 -26.43 14.19 -5.53
N SER A 16 -26.09 14.59 -6.75
CA SER A 16 -26.24 13.73 -7.93
C SER A 16 -25.26 12.56 -7.87
N THR A 17 -25.71 11.40 -8.33
CA THR A 17 -24.91 10.17 -8.44
C THR A 17 -23.62 10.37 -9.26
N GLY A 18 -23.58 11.36 -10.16
CA GLY A 18 -22.41 11.69 -10.98
C GLY A 18 -21.23 12.25 -10.17
N VAL A 19 -21.49 13.12 -9.18
CA VAL A 19 -20.42 13.72 -8.36
C VAL A 19 -19.72 12.66 -7.51
N LEU A 20 -20.49 11.75 -6.89
CA LEU A 20 -19.93 10.67 -6.07
C LEU A 20 -19.10 9.67 -6.90
N ALA A 21 -19.52 9.39 -8.14
CA ALA A 21 -18.77 8.52 -9.05
C ALA A 21 -17.44 9.16 -9.47
N GLU A 22 -17.45 10.43 -9.87
CA GLU A 22 -16.25 11.17 -10.27
C GLU A 22 -15.25 11.33 -9.11
N GLU A 23 -15.74 11.60 -7.89
CA GLU A 23 -14.91 11.69 -6.69
C GLU A 23 -14.28 10.35 -6.30
N THR A 24 -14.98 9.24 -6.58
CA THR A 24 -14.47 7.87 -6.35
C THR A 24 -13.43 7.49 -7.40
N ASP A 25 -13.69 7.81 -8.67
CA ASP A 25 -12.76 7.58 -9.78
C ASP A 25 -11.47 8.38 -9.62
N GLY A 26 -11.56 9.63 -9.15
CA GLY A 26 -10.41 10.45 -8.82
C GLY A 26 -9.54 9.83 -7.71
N LYS A 27 -10.15 9.32 -6.63
CA LYS A 27 -9.42 8.63 -5.56
C LYS A 27 -8.78 7.34 -6.06
N LYS A 28 -9.50 6.54 -6.85
CA LYS A 28 -8.96 5.31 -7.44
C LYS A 28 -7.75 5.63 -8.31
N SER A 29 -7.87 6.58 -9.23
CA SER A 29 -6.78 6.99 -10.13
C SER A 29 -5.54 7.46 -9.36
N LYS A 30 -5.72 8.30 -8.34
CA LYS A 30 -4.63 8.73 -7.45
C LYS A 30 -3.97 7.56 -6.74
N ALA A 31 -4.76 6.63 -6.18
CA ALA A 31 -4.22 5.49 -5.45
C ALA A 31 -3.47 4.52 -6.38
N VAL A 32 -3.99 4.26 -7.58
CA VAL A 32 -3.34 3.45 -8.62
C VAL A 32 -1.96 4.04 -8.93
N ALA A 33 -1.90 5.34 -9.25
CA ALA A 33 -0.64 6.02 -9.57
C ALA A 33 0.40 5.90 -8.45
N ILE A 34 -0.01 6.10 -7.20
CA ILE A 34 0.88 5.97 -6.03
C ILE A 34 1.37 4.53 -5.86
N THR A 35 0.47 3.53 -5.96
CA THR A 35 0.88 2.12 -5.84
C THR A 35 1.84 1.71 -6.94
N ASP A 36 1.58 2.13 -8.18
CA ASP A 36 2.41 1.80 -9.33
C ASP A 36 3.77 2.45 -9.23
N GLU A 37 3.84 3.71 -8.83
CA GLU A 37 5.11 4.39 -8.59
C GLU A 37 5.96 3.61 -7.59
N ILE A 38 5.40 3.25 -6.42
CA ILE A 38 6.14 2.57 -5.35
C ILE A 38 6.57 1.17 -5.76
N ILE A 39 5.69 0.39 -6.42
CA ILE A 39 5.99 -0.98 -6.83
C ILE A 39 7.02 -0.98 -7.97
N ASN A 40 6.83 -0.14 -8.98
CA ASN A 40 7.75 -0.04 -10.11
C ASN A 40 9.11 0.49 -9.67
N MET A 41 9.16 1.49 -8.78
CA MET A 41 10.41 1.97 -8.19
C MET A 41 11.15 0.83 -7.48
N ARG A 42 10.45 0.01 -6.69
CA ARG A 42 11.06 -1.14 -6.01
C ARG A 42 11.69 -2.13 -6.99
N SER A 43 10.92 -2.52 -8.01
CA SER A 43 11.36 -3.47 -9.05
C SER A 43 12.59 -2.92 -9.80
N SER A 44 12.50 -1.68 -10.29
CA SER A 44 13.58 -1.00 -11.01
C SER A 44 14.85 -0.86 -10.18
N LEU A 45 14.73 -0.44 -8.91
CA LEU A 45 15.90 -0.31 -8.03
C LEU A 45 16.53 -1.67 -7.72
N ALA A 46 15.72 -2.70 -7.46
CA ALA A 46 16.25 -4.04 -7.23
C ALA A 46 17.04 -4.53 -8.46
N GLN A 47 16.51 -4.39 -9.67
CA GLN A 47 17.19 -4.79 -10.90
C GLN A 47 18.44 -3.94 -11.20
N ALA A 48 18.41 -2.65 -10.86
CA ALA A 48 19.54 -1.74 -11.06
C ALA A 48 20.70 -2.05 -10.10
N PHE A 49 20.42 -2.21 -8.81
CA PHE A 49 21.41 -2.30 -7.74
C PHE A 49 21.80 -3.72 -7.33
N ILE A 50 21.06 -4.75 -7.73
CA ILE A 50 21.34 -6.14 -7.41
C ILE A 50 21.82 -6.85 -8.68
N LYS A 51 23.08 -7.29 -8.67
CA LYS A 51 23.72 -8.06 -9.74
C LYS A 51 23.98 -9.49 -9.27
N PRO A 52 24.07 -10.47 -10.19
CA PRO A 52 24.51 -11.82 -9.83
C PRO A 52 25.85 -11.78 -9.10
N ASP A 53 25.98 -12.65 -8.09
CA ASP A 53 27.21 -12.90 -7.32
C ASP A 53 27.83 -11.70 -6.58
N MET A 54 27.13 -10.56 -6.49
CA MET A 54 27.59 -9.43 -5.70
C MET A 54 27.31 -9.62 -4.21
N GLU A 55 28.17 -9.06 -3.36
CA GLU A 55 27.87 -8.94 -1.94
C GLU A 55 26.75 -7.92 -1.72
N ILE A 56 25.71 -8.33 -0.99
CA ILE A 56 24.62 -7.45 -0.60
C ILE A 56 24.98 -6.75 0.70
N THR A 57 25.12 -5.43 0.63
CA THR A 57 25.49 -4.60 1.78
C THR A 57 24.31 -3.82 2.32
N GLU A 58 24.50 -3.17 3.46
CA GLU A 58 23.52 -2.21 3.97
C GLU A 58 23.26 -1.06 3.00
N GLU A 59 24.26 -0.65 2.22
CA GLU A 59 24.09 0.36 1.18
C GLU A 59 23.18 -0.14 0.06
N THR A 60 23.31 -1.40 -0.38
CA THR A 60 22.35 -2.03 -1.30
C THR A 60 20.92 -1.97 -0.75
N PHE A 61 20.74 -2.27 0.55
CA PHE A 61 19.43 -2.18 1.19
C PHE A 61 18.90 -0.73 1.21
N LYS A 62 19.74 0.25 1.54
CA LYS A 62 19.39 1.68 1.53
C LYS A 62 18.98 2.15 0.14
N ASN A 63 19.67 1.71 -0.91
CA ASN A 63 19.41 2.10 -2.29
C ASN A 63 18.22 1.37 -2.92
N VAL A 64 17.73 0.28 -2.32
CA VAL A 64 16.53 -0.45 -2.79
C VAL A 64 15.37 -0.26 -1.83
N CYS A 65 15.26 -1.09 -0.79
CA CYS A 65 14.10 -1.11 0.10
C CYS A 65 14.01 0.14 0.98
N GLY A 66 15.15 0.69 1.40
CA GLY A 66 15.22 1.94 2.16
C GLY A 66 14.74 3.13 1.34
N ALA A 67 15.20 3.26 0.10
CA ALA A 67 14.79 4.31 -0.83
C ALA A 67 13.29 4.26 -1.11
N VAL A 68 12.72 3.07 -1.34
CA VAL A 68 11.27 2.91 -1.54
C VAL A 68 10.49 3.30 -0.29
N ALA A 69 10.94 2.91 0.90
CA ALA A 69 10.28 3.30 2.15
C ALA A 69 10.33 4.82 2.38
N LYS A 70 11.48 5.45 2.08
CA LYS A 70 11.62 6.91 2.12
C LYS A 70 10.66 7.59 1.13
N ARG A 71 10.61 7.12 -0.12
CA ARG A 71 9.72 7.66 -1.14
C ARG A 71 8.24 7.54 -0.77
N ALA A 72 7.82 6.39 -0.25
CA ALA A 72 6.47 6.18 0.23
C ALA A 72 6.09 7.18 1.35
N LYS A 73 7.02 7.46 2.27
CA LYS A 73 6.82 8.48 3.32
C LYS A 73 6.66 9.89 2.72
N GLU A 74 7.53 10.28 1.79
CA GLU A 74 7.46 11.58 1.11
C GLU A 74 6.12 11.76 0.36
N ILE A 75 5.66 10.74 -0.35
CA ILE A 75 4.35 10.76 -1.03
C ILE A 75 3.22 10.90 0.00
N ALA A 76 3.25 10.11 1.07
CA ALA A 76 2.23 10.16 2.12
C ALA A 76 2.09 11.57 2.73
N GLU A 77 3.22 12.21 3.06
CA GLU A 77 3.26 13.56 3.62
C GLU A 77 2.79 14.62 2.62
N LYS A 78 3.26 14.55 1.37
CA LYS A 78 2.90 15.51 0.32
C LYS A 78 1.43 15.42 -0.07
N GLU A 79 0.91 14.21 -0.22
CA GLU A 79 -0.41 13.94 -0.79
C GLU A 79 -1.52 13.84 0.25
N GLY A 80 -1.19 13.88 1.55
CA GLY A 80 -2.13 13.75 2.65
C GLY A 80 -2.76 12.35 2.76
N VAL A 81 -2.06 11.32 2.32
CA VAL A 81 -2.55 9.92 2.29
C VAL A 81 -1.79 9.06 3.29
N LYS A 82 -2.36 7.93 3.72
CA LYS A 82 -1.63 6.92 4.49
C LYS A 82 -1.16 5.82 3.54
N ILE A 83 0.13 5.49 3.57
CA ILE A 83 0.72 4.42 2.75
C ILE A 83 1.31 3.36 3.68
N ARG A 84 0.96 2.10 3.45
CA ARG A 84 1.51 0.96 4.20
C ARG A 84 2.09 -0.08 3.25
N HIS A 85 3.27 -0.58 3.63
CA HIS A 85 3.77 -1.84 3.11
C HIS A 85 3.36 -2.91 4.12
N ALA A 86 2.53 -3.87 3.73
CA ALA A 86 2.03 -4.89 4.64
C ALA A 86 2.38 -6.29 4.14
N ALA A 87 2.75 -7.19 5.05
CA ALA A 87 3.05 -8.57 4.73
C ALA A 87 2.77 -9.49 5.92
N THR A 88 2.38 -10.73 5.63
CA THR A 88 2.37 -11.83 6.61
C THR A 88 3.79 -12.22 7.02
N LYS A 89 4.69 -12.30 6.03
CA LYS A 89 6.15 -12.50 6.19
C LYS A 89 6.86 -11.14 6.11
N TYR A 90 6.84 -10.40 7.21
CA TYR A 90 7.43 -9.06 7.31
C TYR A 90 8.91 -9.09 7.73
N ARG A 91 9.65 -8.05 7.36
CA ARG A 91 11.02 -7.80 7.86
C ARG A 91 11.03 -6.80 9.00
N ASN A 92 10.38 -5.67 8.77
CA ASN A 92 10.11 -4.67 9.79
C ASN A 92 8.77 -5.00 10.48
N PRO A 93 8.72 -5.16 11.81
CA PRO A 93 7.46 -5.41 12.54
C PRO A 93 6.35 -4.40 12.28
N LEU A 94 6.68 -3.14 11.96
CA LEU A 94 5.70 -2.12 11.59
C LEU A 94 4.90 -2.44 10.31
N ASN A 95 5.44 -3.36 9.49
CA ASN A 95 4.84 -3.86 8.25
C ASN A 95 4.11 -5.19 8.45
N ALA A 96 3.94 -5.66 9.69
CA ALA A 96 3.02 -6.75 9.98
C ALA A 96 1.61 -6.34 9.51
N ALA A 97 0.97 -7.23 8.77
CA ALA A 97 -0.38 -6.98 8.26
C ALA A 97 -1.38 -6.86 9.41
N THR A 98 -2.26 -5.86 9.34
CA THR A 98 -3.48 -5.82 10.16
C THR A 98 -4.47 -6.91 9.72
N PRO A 99 -5.52 -7.22 10.49
CA PRO A 99 -6.55 -8.17 10.06
C PRO A 99 -7.14 -7.84 8.68
N GLU A 100 -7.44 -6.56 8.43
CA GLU A 100 -8.02 -6.10 7.17
C GLU A 100 -7.02 -6.17 6.00
N GLU A 101 -5.72 -6.01 6.26
CA GLU A 101 -4.65 -6.20 5.26
C GLU A 101 -4.41 -7.70 4.99
N ALA A 102 -4.56 -8.56 6.00
CA ALA A 102 -4.43 -10.00 5.89
C ALA A 102 -5.52 -10.62 5.00
N GLU A 103 -6.73 -10.06 5.02
CA GLU A 103 -7.82 -10.44 4.10
C GLU A 103 -7.43 -10.17 2.64
N ALA A 104 -6.91 -8.97 2.34
CA ALA A 104 -6.44 -8.65 0.98
C ALA A 104 -5.30 -9.57 0.55
N LEU A 105 -4.32 -9.82 1.43
CA LEU A 105 -3.22 -10.76 1.18
C LEU A 105 -3.73 -12.19 0.88
N ALA A 106 -4.77 -12.64 1.59
CA ALA A 106 -5.39 -13.94 1.35
C ALA A 106 -6.09 -14.01 -0.02
N GLN A 107 -6.78 -12.93 -0.42
CA GLN A 107 -7.39 -12.84 -1.75
C GLN A 107 -6.34 -12.94 -2.87
N PHE A 108 -5.24 -12.18 -2.77
CA PHE A 108 -4.15 -12.25 -3.76
C PHE A 108 -3.40 -13.59 -3.76
N SER A 109 -3.29 -14.25 -2.60
CA SER A 109 -2.69 -15.58 -2.50
C SER A 109 -3.57 -16.64 -3.17
N LYS A 110 -4.90 -16.51 -3.05
CA LYS A 110 -5.88 -17.42 -3.66
C LYS A 110 -6.02 -17.21 -5.16
N ASP A 111 -6.00 -15.96 -5.63
CA ASP A 111 -6.09 -15.62 -7.05
C ASP A 111 -4.96 -14.69 -7.50
N LYS A 112 -3.95 -15.26 -8.15
CA LYS A 112 -2.82 -14.49 -8.71
C LYS A 112 -3.22 -13.59 -9.90
N LYS A 113 -4.42 -13.76 -10.46
CA LYS A 113 -4.96 -12.89 -11.51
C LYS A 113 -5.57 -11.61 -10.93
N LEU A 114 -6.00 -11.62 -9.68
CA LEU A 114 -6.46 -10.42 -8.97
C LEU A 114 -5.30 -9.44 -8.83
N LYS A 115 -5.43 -8.26 -9.42
CA LYS A 115 -4.35 -7.24 -9.47
C LYS A 115 -4.52 -6.12 -8.47
N GLU A 116 -5.71 -5.95 -7.92
CA GLU A 116 -6.03 -4.89 -6.99
C GLU A 116 -7.27 -5.26 -6.17
N THR A 117 -7.39 -4.64 -5.00
CA THR A 117 -8.63 -4.58 -4.24
C THR A 117 -8.87 -3.14 -3.81
N ALA A 118 -10.14 -2.78 -3.63
CA ALA A 118 -10.51 -1.49 -3.06
C ALA A 118 -11.70 -1.64 -2.13
N ASP A 119 -11.67 -0.94 -1.01
CA ASP A 119 -12.73 -0.92 -0.01
C ASP A 119 -12.75 0.41 0.74
N THR A 120 -13.73 0.57 1.63
CA THR A 120 -13.77 1.67 2.60
C THR A 120 -13.44 1.13 3.97
N VAL A 121 -12.51 1.78 4.65
CA VAL A 121 -12.09 1.42 6.00
C VAL A 121 -12.20 2.62 6.93
N GLU A 122 -12.43 2.37 8.21
CA GLU A 122 -12.39 3.39 9.25
C GLU A 122 -11.14 3.21 10.11
N LYS A 123 -10.42 4.29 10.36
CA LYS A 123 -9.24 4.30 11.21
C LYS A 123 -9.17 5.60 11.99
N GLU A 124 -9.05 5.49 13.32
CA GLU A 124 -9.00 6.66 14.21
C GLU A 124 -10.22 7.61 14.02
N GLY A 125 -11.41 7.04 13.83
CA GLY A 125 -12.65 7.80 13.61
C GLY A 125 -12.76 8.50 12.25
N LYS A 126 -11.86 8.20 11.31
CA LYS A 126 -11.87 8.76 9.94
C LYS A 126 -12.09 7.66 8.92
N LYS A 127 -12.94 7.93 7.93
CA LYS A 127 -13.17 7.04 6.79
C LYS A 127 -12.13 7.26 5.70
N TYR A 128 -11.68 6.17 5.12
CA TYR A 128 -10.70 6.16 4.04
C TYR A 128 -11.19 5.28 2.90
N TYR A 129 -10.99 5.73 1.68
CA TYR A 129 -10.94 4.87 0.51
C TYR A 129 -9.58 4.18 0.51
N ARG A 130 -9.56 2.86 0.65
CA ARG A 130 -8.35 2.06 0.66
C ARG A 130 -8.24 1.30 -0.65
N TYR A 131 -7.08 1.39 -1.27
CA TYR A 131 -6.70 0.67 -2.47
C TYR A 131 -5.44 -0.12 -2.21
N THR A 132 -5.46 -1.41 -2.56
CA THR A 132 -4.38 -2.35 -2.23
C THR A 132 -3.89 -3.06 -3.49
N LYS A 133 -2.57 -3.10 -3.67
CA LYS A 133 -1.91 -3.76 -4.81
C LYS A 133 -0.86 -4.78 -4.32
N PRO A 134 -0.83 -6.01 -4.87
CA PRO A 134 0.12 -7.03 -4.45
C PRO A 134 1.52 -6.75 -4.99
N ILE A 135 2.53 -7.14 -4.21
CA ILE A 135 3.93 -7.19 -4.63
C ILE A 135 4.27 -8.67 -4.82
N PHE A 136 4.65 -9.06 -6.03
CA PHE A 136 5.15 -10.39 -6.30
C PHE A 136 6.68 -10.41 -6.31
N VAL A 137 7.25 -11.53 -5.89
CA VAL A 137 8.70 -11.73 -5.81
C VAL A 137 9.28 -11.89 -7.21
N GLU A 138 10.29 -11.09 -7.52
CA GLU A 138 11.12 -11.20 -8.73
C GLU A 138 12.50 -11.78 -8.39
N GLU A 139 13.28 -12.15 -9.40
CA GLU A 139 14.60 -12.76 -9.23
C GLU A 139 15.53 -11.92 -8.33
N ALA A 140 15.63 -10.61 -8.61
CA ALA A 140 16.45 -9.68 -7.82
C ALA A 140 16.03 -9.61 -6.34
N CYS A 141 14.78 -9.91 -6.00
CA CYS A 141 14.30 -9.91 -4.62
C CYS A 141 14.96 -11.04 -3.81
N LEU A 142 15.32 -12.15 -4.45
CA LEU A 142 15.82 -13.36 -3.78
C LEU A 142 17.20 -13.15 -3.15
N ALA A 143 17.97 -12.14 -3.60
CA ALA A 143 19.24 -11.78 -2.96
C ALA A 143 19.09 -11.39 -1.48
N CYS A 144 17.90 -10.95 -1.07
CA CYS A 144 17.58 -10.60 0.32
C CYS A 144 16.44 -11.43 0.92
N HIS A 145 15.53 -11.93 0.08
CA HIS A 145 14.28 -12.59 0.46
C HIS A 145 14.23 -14.08 0.06
N GLY A 146 15.31 -14.62 -0.51
CA GLY A 146 15.47 -16.04 -0.80
C GLY A 146 15.77 -16.83 0.48
N ALA A 147 16.64 -17.84 0.39
CA ALA A 147 16.88 -18.79 1.47
C ALA A 147 17.27 -18.12 2.81
N LYS A 148 16.67 -18.60 3.91
CA LYS A 148 16.85 -18.07 5.27
C LYS A 148 18.32 -17.97 5.70
N ASP A 149 19.12 -18.96 5.34
CA ASP A 149 20.54 -19.11 5.66
C ASP A 149 21.46 -18.27 4.76
N LYS A 150 20.94 -17.73 3.64
CA LYS A 150 21.65 -16.87 2.69
C LYS A 150 21.35 -15.38 2.87
N ARG A 151 20.59 -15.01 3.90
CA ARG A 151 20.31 -13.60 4.19
C ARG A 151 21.61 -12.83 4.49
N PRO A 152 21.72 -11.57 4.04
CA PRO A 152 22.86 -10.73 4.40
C PRO A 152 23.02 -10.57 5.91
N LYS A 153 24.24 -10.58 6.43
CA LYS A 153 24.53 -10.55 7.88
C LYS A 153 23.85 -9.38 8.60
N PHE A 154 23.95 -8.17 8.02
CA PHE A 154 23.33 -6.98 8.60
C PHE A 154 21.80 -7.08 8.72
N ILE A 155 21.14 -7.89 7.87
CA ILE A 155 19.70 -8.12 8.00
C ILE A 155 19.41 -8.95 9.25
N ILE A 156 20.20 -10.00 9.48
CA ILE A 156 20.03 -10.88 10.65
C ILE A 156 20.28 -10.08 11.94
N GLU A 157 21.31 -9.23 11.95
CA GLU A 157 21.68 -8.40 13.10
C GLU A 157 20.64 -7.31 13.41
N LYS A 158 20.08 -6.66 12.38
CA LYS A 158 19.16 -5.52 12.56
C LYS A 158 17.69 -5.93 12.72
N TYR A 159 17.30 -7.09 12.20
CA TYR A 159 15.91 -7.53 12.17
C TYR A 159 15.79 -8.90 12.85
N SER A 160 15.82 -8.89 14.19
CA SER A 160 15.69 -10.11 15.01
C SER A 160 14.39 -10.88 14.72
N ASP A 161 13.32 -10.16 14.40
CA ASP A 161 11.99 -10.72 14.11
C ASP A 161 11.72 -10.89 12.60
N ASP A 162 12.76 -10.86 11.76
CA ASP A 162 12.61 -11.01 10.31
C ASP A 162 11.93 -12.36 9.98
N LYS A 163 10.89 -12.29 9.16
CA LYS A 163 10.17 -13.43 8.58
C LYS A 163 10.22 -13.41 7.05
N ALA A 164 10.86 -12.41 6.46
CA ALA A 164 10.84 -12.16 5.03
C ALA A 164 11.95 -12.92 4.29
N TYR A 165 11.90 -14.25 4.32
CA TYR A 165 12.83 -15.14 3.63
C TYR A 165 12.10 -16.39 3.15
N ASP A 166 12.81 -17.31 2.50
CA ASP A 166 12.29 -18.52 1.85
C ASP A 166 11.16 -18.21 0.87
N PHE A 167 11.31 -17.12 0.12
CA PHE A 167 10.43 -16.83 -1.00
C PHE A 167 10.95 -17.46 -2.30
N LYS A 168 10.03 -17.68 -3.23
CA LYS A 168 10.30 -18.07 -4.62
C LYS A 168 9.75 -17.01 -5.59
N VAL A 169 10.28 -16.97 -6.81
CA VAL A 169 9.76 -16.09 -7.86
C VAL A 169 8.27 -16.34 -8.08
N GLY A 170 7.50 -15.25 -8.17
CA GLY A 170 6.05 -15.28 -8.37
C GLY A 170 5.23 -15.58 -7.11
N GLU A 171 5.85 -15.69 -5.94
CA GLU A 171 5.15 -15.70 -4.65
C GLU A 171 4.75 -14.28 -4.22
N LEU A 172 3.71 -14.19 -3.40
CA LEU A 172 3.23 -12.93 -2.85
C LEU A 172 4.18 -12.46 -1.75
N ARG A 173 4.93 -11.38 -2.00
CA ARG A 173 5.82 -10.76 -1.02
C ARG A 173 5.05 -10.02 0.06
N GLY A 174 3.98 -9.35 -0.32
CA GLY A 174 3.22 -8.42 0.50
C GLY A 174 2.32 -7.55 -0.37
N VAL A 175 1.84 -6.44 0.18
CA VAL A 175 1.01 -5.46 -0.53
C VAL A 175 1.49 -4.04 -0.26
N ILE A 176 1.16 -3.12 -1.18
CA ILE A 176 1.07 -1.69 -0.90
C ILE A 176 -0.40 -1.35 -0.70
N SER A 177 -0.73 -0.76 0.45
CA SER A 177 -2.06 -0.24 0.76
C SER A 177 -2.00 1.29 0.84
N VAL A 178 -2.77 1.96 0.01
CA VAL A 178 -2.94 3.43 0.00
C VAL A 178 -4.33 3.75 0.52
N MET A 179 -4.39 4.57 1.57
CA MET A 179 -5.63 5.05 2.17
C MET A 179 -5.75 6.55 1.95
N ILE A 180 -6.77 6.94 1.19
CA ILE A 180 -7.11 8.34 0.89
C ILE A 180 -8.30 8.73 1.76
N PRO A 181 -8.21 9.81 2.56
CA PRO A 181 -9.35 10.30 3.33
C PRO A 181 -10.58 10.51 2.44
N ILE A 182 -11.75 10.10 2.92
CA ILE A 182 -13.03 10.49 2.32
C ILE A 182 -13.46 11.75 3.08
N GLU A 183 -13.63 12.89 2.39
CA GLU A 183 -14.17 14.08 3.06
C GLU A 183 -15.58 13.81 3.57
N GLY A 184 -15.86 14.17 4.83
CA GLY A 184 -17.13 13.88 5.52
C GLY A 184 -17.02 13.34 6.95
N GLY A 185 -15.81 13.22 7.52
CA GLY A 185 -15.67 13.05 8.97
C GLY A 185 -15.87 14.40 9.66
N GLU A 186 -17.02 14.57 10.30
CA GLU A 186 -17.41 15.78 11.04
C GLU A 186 -16.24 16.32 11.90
N LYS A 187 -16.06 17.64 11.84
CA LYS A 187 -15.45 18.39 12.95
C LYS A 187 -16.52 18.62 14.01
#